data_AF-A0A829ND83-F1
#
_entry.id   AF-A0A829ND83-F1
#
_cell.length_a   1.000
_cell.length_b   1.000
_cell.length_c   1.000
_cell.angle_alpha   90.00
_cell.angle_beta   90.00
_cell.angle_gamma   90.00
#
_symmetry.space_group_name_H-M   'P 1'
#
loop_
_entity.id
_entity.type
_entity.pdbx_description
1 polymer ?
#
loop_
_entity_poly.entity_id
_entity_poly.type
_entity_poly.pdbx_seq_one_letter_code
_entity_poly.pdbx_strand_id
1 'polypeptide(L)'
;MKGAVAILSPFAWDHALAQADRVLHFGRAPHEWLWFIVQSPLAVRSFNLAYNSWFVVLIASVFIACITRRDTKLRHQFLMSFMLVWILAGFFLAMGLSSAGPCFYERLGLGSDYHSLMQALAAADRIYPIWALSTQDIVWSGYIGATPGSLGISAFPSMHVAMAVLFALYATRRSRLAGLLMWAFAAIIMVGSVVLGWHYAVDGYASVLISIAIWKACGYFLGKFAPEGVAA
;
A
#
# COMPACT_ATOMS: atom_id res chain seq x y z
N MET A 1 3.32 -3.61 -17.96
CA MET A 1 4.35 -2.59 -17.67
C MET A 1 5.13 -2.87 -16.39
N LYS A 2 4.51 -3.24 -15.25
CA LYS A 2 5.26 -3.77 -14.10
C LYS A 2 6.12 -5.01 -14.45
N GLY A 3 5.69 -5.79 -15.45
CA GLY A 3 6.42 -6.97 -15.94
C GLY A 3 7.86 -6.73 -16.40
N ALA A 4 8.20 -5.53 -16.85
CA ALA A 4 9.55 -5.20 -17.31
C ALA A 4 10.55 -5.08 -16.14
N VAL A 5 10.07 -4.72 -14.93
CA VAL A 5 10.91 -4.56 -13.73
C VAL A 5 11.44 -5.92 -13.25
N ALA A 6 10.60 -6.96 -13.36
CA ALA A 6 10.94 -8.29 -12.89
C ALA A 6 12.01 -9.00 -13.75
N ILE A 7 12.27 -8.50 -14.97
CA ILE A 7 13.25 -9.05 -15.90
C ILE A 7 14.64 -8.41 -15.70
N LEU A 8 14.72 -7.18 -15.19
CA LEU A 8 15.97 -6.39 -15.15
C LEU A 8 16.71 -6.45 -13.80
N SER A 9 16.05 -6.84 -12.71
CA SER A 9 16.69 -7.05 -11.41
C SER A 9 15.84 -8.04 -10.60
N PRO A 10 16.31 -9.26 -10.28
CA PRO A 10 15.50 -10.28 -9.63
C PRO A 10 15.29 -9.92 -8.15
N PHE A 11 14.29 -9.08 -7.85
CA PHE A 11 13.78 -8.82 -6.49
C PHE A 11 14.86 -8.63 -5.44
N ALA A 12 15.95 -7.95 -5.81
CA ALA A 12 17.19 -7.91 -5.04
C ALA A 12 17.03 -7.24 -3.67
N TRP A 13 15.95 -6.46 -3.50
CA TRP A 13 15.68 -5.72 -2.28
C TRP A 13 14.88 -6.51 -1.24
N ASP A 14 14.33 -7.69 -1.55
CA ASP A 14 13.53 -8.46 -0.58
C ASP A 14 14.32 -8.83 0.67
N HIS A 15 15.57 -9.32 0.52
CA HIS A 15 16.42 -9.60 1.68
C HIS A 15 16.71 -8.35 2.52
N ALA A 16 17.06 -7.24 1.85
CA ALA A 16 17.39 -5.99 2.52
C ALA A 16 16.19 -5.40 3.26
N LEU A 17 14.99 -5.42 2.65
CA LEU A 17 13.76 -4.93 3.25
C LEU A 17 13.30 -5.83 4.40
N ALA A 18 13.37 -7.16 4.24
CA ALA A 18 13.07 -8.10 5.33
C ALA A 18 14.01 -7.91 6.53
N GLN A 19 15.30 -7.70 6.27
CA GLN A 19 16.28 -7.43 7.33
C GLN A 19 16.04 -6.08 7.99
N ALA A 20 15.74 -5.02 7.21
CA ALA A 20 15.40 -3.72 7.75
C ALA A 20 14.16 -3.78 8.64
N ASP A 21 13.14 -4.54 8.22
CA ASP A 21 11.95 -4.82 9.03
C ASP A 21 12.35 -5.43 10.38
N ARG A 22 13.17 -6.48 10.39
CA ARG A 22 13.60 -7.10 11.66
C ARG A 22 14.39 -6.14 12.53
N VAL A 23 15.35 -5.41 11.97
CA VAL A 23 16.18 -4.46 12.73
C VAL A 23 15.31 -3.39 13.38
N LEU A 24 14.34 -2.84 12.66
CA LEU A 24 13.43 -1.82 13.19
C LEU A 24 12.44 -2.39 14.24
N HIS A 25 12.15 -3.69 14.19
CA HIS A 25 11.19 -4.36 15.07
C HIS A 25 11.87 -5.29 16.09
N PHE A 26 13.06 -4.88 16.55
CA PHE A 26 13.81 -5.51 17.66
C PHE A 26 14.19 -6.98 17.40
N GLY A 27 14.59 -7.28 16.16
CA GLY A 27 15.04 -8.60 15.72
C GLY A 27 13.93 -9.55 15.28
N ARG A 28 12.65 -9.15 15.35
CA ARG A 28 11.49 -9.96 14.99
C ARG A 28 10.81 -9.44 13.73
N ALA A 29 10.24 -10.32 12.90
CA ALA A 29 9.48 -9.86 11.76
C ALA A 29 8.16 -9.19 12.22
N PRO A 30 7.67 -8.13 11.54
CA PRO A 30 6.47 -7.41 11.98
C PRO A 30 5.21 -8.27 12.11
N HIS A 31 5.05 -9.28 11.25
CA HIS A 31 3.91 -10.19 11.31
C HIS A 31 3.91 -11.06 12.58
N GLU A 32 5.07 -11.29 13.22
CA GLU A 32 5.16 -12.02 14.49
C GLU A 32 4.60 -11.21 15.66
N TRP A 33 4.81 -9.89 15.68
CA TRP A 33 4.17 -9.00 16.65
C TRP A 33 2.65 -8.98 16.47
N LEU A 34 2.21 -9.12 15.23
CA LEU A 34 0.81 -9.15 14.83
C LEU A 34 0.22 -10.56 14.84
N TRP A 35 0.91 -11.56 15.42
CA TRP A 35 0.49 -12.96 15.36
C TRP A 35 -0.89 -13.19 15.98
N PHE A 36 -1.26 -12.40 17.01
CA PHE A 36 -2.59 -12.45 17.61
C PHE A 36 -3.73 -12.15 16.61
N ILE A 37 -3.45 -11.37 15.57
CA ILE A 37 -4.36 -11.10 14.45
C ILE A 37 -4.31 -12.27 13.47
N VAL A 38 -3.09 -12.67 13.07
CA VAL A 38 -2.85 -13.74 12.07
C VAL A 38 -3.50 -15.06 12.47
N GLN A 39 -3.46 -15.41 13.76
CA GLN A 39 -4.06 -16.64 14.28
C GLN A 39 -5.60 -16.61 14.37
N SER A 40 -6.24 -15.45 14.17
CA SER A 40 -7.69 -15.29 14.25
C SER A 40 -8.30 -15.19 12.85
N PRO A 41 -8.98 -16.25 12.34
CA PRO A 41 -9.55 -16.24 11.00
C PRO A 41 -10.53 -15.09 10.76
N LEU A 42 -11.30 -14.72 11.78
CA LEU A 42 -12.23 -13.59 11.71
C LEU A 42 -11.47 -12.26 11.58
N ALA A 43 -10.40 -12.06 12.36
CA ALA A 43 -9.61 -10.84 12.28
C ALA A 43 -8.94 -10.72 10.89
N VAL A 44 -8.32 -11.81 10.41
CA VAL A 44 -7.73 -11.87 9.06
C VAL A 44 -8.77 -11.54 7.99
N ARG A 45 -9.99 -12.10 8.07
CA ARG A 45 -11.10 -11.76 7.16
C ARG A 45 -11.45 -10.28 7.21
N SER A 46 -11.55 -9.68 8.39
CA SER A 46 -11.84 -8.26 8.56
C SER A 46 -10.76 -7.37 7.91
N PHE A 47 -9.48 -7.70 8.13
CA PHE A 47 -8.37 -7.00 7.46
C PHE A 47 -8.39 -7.21 5.95
N ASN A 48 -8.67 -8.42 5.46
CA ASN A 48 -8.84 -8.70 4.03
C ASN A 48 -9.96 -7.83 3.42
N LEU A 49 -11.12 -7.74 4.06
CA LEU A 49 -12.23 -6.93 3.57
C LEU A 49 -11.88 -5.44 3.53
N ALA A 50 -11.30 -4.93 4.62
CA ALA A 50 -10.87 -3.53 4.70
C ALA A 50 -9.80 -3.22 3.64
N TYR A 51 -8.82 -4.11 3.48
CA TYR A 51 -7.76 -3.98 2.47
C TYR A 51 -8.34 -3.90 1.06
N ASN A 52 -9.29 -4.76 0.72
CA ASN A 52 -9.93 -4.77 -0.60
C ASN A 52 -10.87 -3.57 -0.84
N SER A 53 -11.45 -2.98 0.22
CA SER A 53 -12.30 -1.79 0.10
C SER A 53 -11.57 -0.52 -0.33
N TRP A 54 -10.23 -0.53 -0.34
CA TRP A 54 -9.41 0.63 -0.71
C TRP A 54 -9.79 1.23 -2.07
N PHE A 55 -10.15 0.40 -3.05
CA PHE A 55 -10.50 0.86 -4.40
C PHE A 55 -11.82 1.64 -4.38
N VAL A 56 -12.79 1.20 -3.56
CA VAL A 56 -14.04 1.93 -3.34
C VAL A 56 -13.78 3.27 -2.67
N VAL A 57 -12.92 3.29 -1.64
CA VAL A 57 -12.53 4.54 -0.94
C VAL A 57 -11.76 5.47 -1.88
N LEU A 58 -10.91 4.94 -2.75
CA LEU A 58 -10.19 5.70 -3.77
C LEU A 58 -11.15 6.38 -4.73
N ILE A 59 -12.07 5.62 -5.33
CA ILE A 59 -13.09 6.16 -6.24
C ILE A 59 -13.89 7.23 -5.51
N ALA A 60 -14.43 6.92 -4.34
CA ALA A 60 -15.22 7.86 -3.55
C ALA A 60 -14.44 9.16 -3.27
N SER A 61 -13.18 9.06 -2.84
CA SER A 61 -12.33 10.22 -2.52
C SER A 61 -12.07 11.10 -3.74
N VAL A 62 -11.78 10.49 -4.90
CA VAL A 62 -11.56 11.22 -6.16
C VAL A 62 -12.84 11.90 -6.62
N PHE A 63 -13.98 11.19 -6.60
CA PHE A 63 -15.27 11.78 -6.97
C PHE A 63 -15.67 12.94 -6.04
N ILE A 64 -15.52 12.77 -4.73
CA ILE A 64 -15.77 13.83 -3.74
C ILE A 64 -14.88 15.05 -4.03
N ALA A 65 -13.59 14.83 -4.34
CA ALA A 65 -12.70 15.92 -4.71
C ALA A 65 -13.14 16.64 -5.99
N CYS A 66 -13.52 15.91 -7.03
CA CYS A 66 -13.93 16.50 -8.31
C CYS A 66 -15.25 17.30 -8.21
N ILE A 67 -16.23 16.81 -7.45
CA ILE A 67 -17.57 17.43 -7.36
C ILE A 67 -17.59 18.63 -6.40
N THR A 68 -16.69 18.66 -5.42
CA THR A 68 -16.70 19.77 -4.45
C THR A 68 -16.22 21.06 -5.09
N ARG A 69 -17.13 22.05 -5.18
CA ARG A 69 -16.87 23.35 -5.81
C ARG A 69 -16.27 24.41 -4.88
N ARG A 70 -16.37 24.23 -3.56
CA ARG A 70 -16.04 25.27 -2.56
C ARG A 70 -14.57 25.36 -2.16
N ASP A 71 -13.75 24.34 -2.42
CA ASP A 71 -12.36 24.28 -1.92
C ASP A 71 -11.35 24.13 -3.07
N THR A 72 -11.22 25.15 -3.92
CA THR A 72 -10.39 25.05 -5.13
C THR A 72 -8.94 24.66 -4.79
N LYS A 73 -8.30 25.32 -3.83
CA LYS A 73 -6.92 25.01 -3.42
C LYS A 73 -6.74 23.58 -2.90
N LEU A 74 -7.59 23.14 -1.96
CA LEU A 74 -7.48 21.82 -1.34
C LEU A 74 -7.73 20.70 -2.35
N ARG A 75 -8.68 20.91 -3.27
CA ARG A 75 -8.94 20.01 -4.39
C ARG A 75 -7.71 19.87 -5.29
N HIS A 76 -7.12 20.99 -5.72
CA HIS A 76 -5.92 20.94 -6.57
C HIS A 76 -4.75 20.27 -5.83
N GLN A 77 -4.56 20.59 -4.54
CA GLN A 77 -3.52 19.94 -3.74
C GLN A 77 -3.71 18.43 -3.70
N PHE A 78 -4.93 17.96 -3.49
CA PHE A 78 -5.25 16.53 -3.50
C PHE A 78 -5.00 15.89 -4.85
N LEU A 79 -5.54 16.45 -5.94
CA LEU A 79 -5.41 15.87 -7.28
C LEU A 79 -3.95 15.86 -7.77
N MET A 80 -3.20 16.94 -7.53
CA MET A 80 -1.76 16.99 -7.85
C MET A 80 -0.97 15.97 -7.04
N SER A 81 -1.22 15.90 -5.73
CA SER A 81 -0.55 14.92 -4.87
C SER A 81 -0.88 13.49 -5.27
N PHE A 82 -2.14 13.23 -5.61
CA PHE A 82 -2.59 11.92 -6.08
C PHE A 82 -1.82 11.51 -7.34
N MET A 83 -1.78 12.36 -8.36
CA MET A 83 -1.02 12.10 -9.59
C MET A 83 0.47 11.90 -9.33
N LEU A 84 1.08 12.74 -8.50
CA LEU A 84 2.51 12.63 -8.17
C LEU A 84 2.85 11.38 -7.36
N VAL A 85 1.99 10.93 -6.44
CA VAL A 85 2.20 9.66 -5.74
C VAL A 85 2.15 8.50 -6.74
N TRP A 86 1.17 8.47 -7.66
CA TRP A 86 1.09 7.42 -8.69
C TRP A 86 2.33 7.39 -9.60
N ILE A 87 2.84 8.55 -10.01
CA ILE A 87 4.02 8.65 -10.87
C ILE A 87 5.31 8.35 -10.09
N LEU A 88 5.55 9.03 -8.98
CA LEU A 88 6.81 8.90 -8.24
C LEU A 88 6.90 7.58 -7.48
N ALA A 89 5.88 7.24 -6.70
CA ALA A 89 5.87 6.03 -5.90
C ALA A 89 5.53 4.80 -6.76
N GLY A 90 4.46 4.89 -7.56
CA GLY A 90 3.95 3.76 -8.34
C GLY A 90 4.80 3.39 -9.56
N PHE A 91 5.63 4.30 -10.08
CA PHE A 91 6.48 4.06 -11.24
C PHE A 91 7.97 4.18 -10.90
N PHE A 92 8.47 5.36 -10.54
CA PHE A 92 9.92 5.55 -10.37
C PHE A 92 10.52 4.74 -9.21
N LEU A 93 9.92 4.79 -8.03
CA LEU A 93 10.42 4.04 -6.87
C LEU A 93 10.17 2.54 -7.02
N ALA A 94 9.02 2.15 -7.57
CA ALA A 94 8.72 0.75 -7.88
C ALA A 94 9.73 0.12 -8.84
N MET A 95 10.23 0.87 -9.83
CA MET A 95 11.29 0.41 -10.73
C MET A 95 12.66 0.33 -10.04
N GLY A 96 12.99 1.32 -9.21
CA GLY A 96 14.31 1.40 -8.56
C GLY A 96 14.52 0.43 -7.39
N LEU A 97 13.44 0.09 -6.67
CA LEU A 97 13.46 -0.73 -5.46
C LEU A 97 12.58 -1.97 -5.63
N SER A 98 12.84 -2.71 -6.71
CA SER A 98 12.08 -3.90 -7.06
C SER A 98 12.12 -4.93 -5.92
N SER A 99 10.93 -5.22 -5.39
CA SER A 99 10.70 -6.23 -4.37
C SER A 99 9.38 -6.96 -4.64
N ALA A 100 9.34 -8.23 -4.27
CA ALA A 100 8.18 -9.08 -4.46
C ALA A 100 7.22 -9.06 -3.26
N GLY A 101 7.78 -8.96 -2.06
CA GLY A 101 7.03 -8.93 -0.81
C GLY A 101 6.98 -10.30 -0.12
N PRO A 102 6.51 -10.33 1.15
CA PRO A 102 6.52 -11.53 1.99
C PRO A 102 5.84 -12.76 1.40
N CYS A 103 4.72 -12.58 0.68
CA CYS A 103 3.93 -13.69 0.13
C CYS A 103 4.63 -14.48 -0.99
N PHE A 104 5.62 -13.88 -1.65
CA PHE A 104 6.41 -14.52 -2.71
C PHE A 104 7.82 -14.89 -2.27
N TYR A 105 8.22 -14.54 -1.05
CA TYR A 105 9.58 -14.71 -0.54
C TYR A 105 10.09 -16.15 -0.68
N GLU A 106 9.29 -17.12 -0.23
CA GLU A 106 9.62 -18.54 -0.33
C GLU A 106 9.55 -19.06 -1.77
N ARG A 107 8.56 -18.60 -2.55
CA ARG A 107 8.41 -18.99 -3.97
C ARG A 107 9.57 -18.51 -4.83
N LEU A 108 10.28 -17.48 -4.39
CA LEU A 108 11.51 -16.95 -5.00
C LEU A 108 12.78 -17.66 -4.51
N GLY A 109 12.67 -18.62 -3.58
CA GLY A 109 13.81 -19.34 -3.03
C GLY A 109 14.65 -18.54 -2.04
N LEU A 110 14.10 -17.45 -1.48
CA LEU A 110 14.83 -16.55 -0.55
C LEU A 110 14.83 -17.06 0.90
N GLY A 111 14.08 -18.12 1.21
CA GLY A 111 13.99 -18.75 2.53
C GLY A 111 12.55 -18.99 2.99
N SER A 112 12.38 -19.51 4.20
CA SER A 112 11.08 -19.90 4.78
C SER A 112 10.57 -18.91 5.83
N ASP A 113 11.14 -17.71 5.90
CA ASP A 113 10.88 -16.71 6.93
C ASP A 113 9.39 -16.32 7.07
N TYR A 114 8.64 -16.36 5.97
CA TYR A 114 7.21 -16.02 5.93
C TYR A 114 6.31 -17.24 5.71
N HIS A 115 6.88 -18.45 5.76
CA HIS A 115 6.15 -19.70 5.52
C HIS A 115 5.01 -19.89 6.54
N SER A 116 5.27 -19.61 7.82
CA SER A 116 4.29 -19.72 8.90
C SER A 116 3.11 -18.75 8.70
N LEU A 117 3.39 -17.52 8.25
CA LEU A 117 2.37 -16.53 7.90
C LEU A 117 1.49 -17.05 6.76
N MET A 118 2.10 -17.54 5.68
CA MET A 118 1.36 -18.04 4.51
C MET A 118 0.53 -19.28 4.84
N GLN A 119 1.04 -20.19 5.69
CA GLN A 119 0.25 -21.31 6.19
C GLN A 119 -0.95 -20.87 7.03
N ALA A 120 -0.76 -19.89 7.93
CA ALA A 120 -1.86 -19.39 8.76
C ALA A 120 -2.96 -18.71 7.91
N LEU A 121 -2.57 -17.95 6.89
CA LEU A 121 -3.51 -17.38 5.93
C LEU A 121 -4.26 -18.45 5.14
N ALA A 122 -3.57 -19.49 4.66
CA ALA A 122 -4.19 -20.62 3.98
C ALA A 122 -5.14 -21.41 4.90
N ALA A 123 -4.85 -21.52 6.18
CA ALA A 123 -5.75 -22.12 7.16
C ALA A 123 -6.99 -21.25 7.40
N ALA A 124 -6.83 -19.92 7.49
CA ALA A 124 -7.94 -18.98 7.62
C ALA A 124 -8.87 -18.98 6.40
N ASP A 125 -8.31 -19.12 5.19
CA ASP A 125 -9.05 -19.19 3.92
C ASP A 125 -10.03 -20.36 3.85
N ARG A 126 -9.70 -21.49 4.49
CA ARG A 126 -10.59 -22.66 4.59
C ARG A 126 -11.85 -22.38 5.43
N ILE A 127 -11.82 -21.37 6.29
CA ILE A 127 -12.95 -20.98 7.15
C ILE A 127 -13.71 -19.81 6.53
N TYR A 128 -12.97 -18.77 6.12
CA TYR A 128 -13.52 -17.58 5.48
C TYR A 128 -12.71 -17.24 4.24
N PRO A 129 -13.33 -17.00 3.07
CA PRO A 129 -12.60 -16.64 1.87
C PRO A 129 -11.70 -15.41 2.06
N ILE A 130 -10.40 -15.59 1.82
CA ILE A 130 -9.36 -14.56 1.87
C ILE A 130 -8.93 -14.25 0.43
N TRP A 131 -9.61 -13.28 -0.18
CA TRP A 131 -9.36 -12.85 -1.56
C TRP A 131 -7.92 -12.43 -1.85
N ALA A 132 -7.18 -11.99 -0.82
CA ALA A 132 -5.75 -11.70 -0.94
C ALA A 132 -4.96 -12.88 -1.51
N LEU A 133 -5.22 -14.12 -1.08
CA LEU A 133 -4.49 -15.31 -1.54
C LEU A 133 -4.73 -15.59 -3.03
N SER A 134 -5.99 -15.56 -3.46
CA SER A 134 -6.34 -15.71 -4.88
C SER A 134 -5.68 -14.63 -5.74
N THR A 135 -5.63 -13.39 -5.25
CA THR A 135 -4.96 -12.27 -5.94
C THR A 135 -3.45 -12.48 -6.02
N GLN A 136 -2.82 -13.01 -4.95
CA GLN A 136 -1.39 -13.36 -4.95
C GLN A 136 -1.08 -14.42 -6.01
N ASP A 137 -1.91 -15.46 -6.13
CA ASP A 137 -1.72 -16.51 -7.12
C ASP A 137 -1.90 -16.02 -8.56
N ILE A 138 -2.87 -15.13 -8.81
CA ILE A 138 -3.04 -14.48 -10.13
C ILE A 138 -1.80 -13.66 -10.49
N VAL A 139 -1.30 -12.86 -9.54
CA VAL A 139 -0.10 -12.04 -9.72
C VAL A 139 1.14 -12.91 -9.98
N TRP A 140 1.30 -13.99 -9.22
CA TRP A 140 2.37 -14.97 -9.42
C TRP A 140 2.30 -15.65 -10.79
N SER A 141 1.10 -16.09 -11.19
CA SER A 141 0.88 -16.75 -12.49
C SER A 141 1.22 -15.83 -13.67
N GLY A 142 0.86 -14.54 -13.55
CA GLY A 142 1.21 -13.53 -14.55
C GLY A 142 2.72 -13.23 -14.59
N TYR A 143 3.44 -13.36 -13.46
CA TYR A 143 4.89 -13.20 -13.40
C TYR A 143 5.63 -14.35 -14.08
N ILE A 144 5.25 -15.61 -13.80
CA ILE A 144 5.90 -16.79 -14.40
C ILE A 144 5.48 -17.05 -15.87
N GLY A 145 4.62 -16.20 -16.43
CA GLY A 145 4.15 -16.30 -17.82
C GLY A 145 3.11 -17.39 -18.07
N ALA A 146 2.47 -17.92 -17.02
CA ALA A 146 1.44 -18.96 -17.13
C ALA A 146 0.09 -18.44 -17.67
N THR A 147 -0.16 -17.13 -17.61
CA THR A 147 -1.37 -16.50 -18.14
C THR A 147 -1.04 -15.29 -19.04
N PRO A 148 -1.82 -15.02 -20.11
CA PRO A 148 -1.62 -13.85 -20.96
C PRO A 148 -1.89 -12.56 -20.18
N GLY A 149 -0.84 -11.75 -20.01
CA GLY A 149 -0.90 -10.49 -19.27
C GLY A 149 0.19 -10.43 -18.22
N SER A 150 1.31 -9.78 -18.55
CA SER A 150 2.42 -9.61 -17.60
C SER A 150 2.02 -8.63 -16.48
N LEU A 151 1.42 -9.19 -15.43
CA LEU A 151 1.25 -8.53 -14.14
C LEU A 151 2.61 -8.56 -13.45
N GLY A 152 3.27 -7.41 -13.36
CA GLY A 152 4.53 -7.36 -12.63
C GLY A 152 4.30 -7.23 -11.14
N ILE A 153 5.21 -7.86 -10.41
CA ILE A 153 5.26 -7.84 -8.95
C ILE A 153 6.07 -6.60 -8.53
N SER A 154 5.51 -5.84 -7.60
CA SER A 154 6.19 -4.71 -6.96
C SER A 154 5.52 -4.46 -5.61
N ALA A 155 6.20 -4.84 -4.53
CA ALA A 155 5.78 -4.59 -3.17
C ALA A 155 6.17 -3.17 -2.73
N PHE A 156 7.42 -2.76 -2.94
CA PHE A 156 7.85 -1.41 -2.59
C PHE A 156 7.50 -0.38 -3.67
N PRO A 157 7.04 0.83 -3.32
CA PRO A 157 6.36 1.18 -2.06
C PRO A 157 4.88 0.77 -2.09
N SER A 158 4.24 0.63 -0.91
CA SER A 158 2.83 0.22 -0.85
C SER A 158 1.88 1.35 -1.29
N MET A 159 1.31 1.22 -2.49
CA MET A 159 0.32 2.17 -3.00
C MET A 159 -0.96 2.22 -2.17
N HIS A 160 -1.37 1.11 -1.55
CA HIS A 160 -2.53 1.07 -0.66
C HIS A 160 -2.34 2.01 0.53
N VAL A 161 -1.19 1.90 1.21
CA VAL A 161 -0.84 2.77 2.35
C VAL A 161 -0.68 4.22 1.88
N ALA A 162 0.03 4.44 0.76
CA ALA A 162 0.27 5.78 0.23
C ALA A 162 -1.04 6.53 -0.07
N MET A 163 -2.00 5.85 -0.70
CA MET A 163 -3.32 6.39 -1.00
C MET A 163 -4.16 6.61 0.27
N ALA A 164 -4.17 5.66 1.20
CA ALA A 164 -4.94 5.79 2.43
C ALA A 164 -4.48 7.00 3.28
N VAL A 165 -3.15 7.23 3.35
CA VAL A 165 -2.58 8.43 3.99
C VAL A 165 -3.02 9.70 3.27
N LEU A 166 -3.02 9.71 1.94
CA LEU A 166 -3.45 10.87 1.16
C LEU A 166 -4.95 11.20 1.40
N PHE A 167 -5.80 10.17 1.46
CA PHE A 167 -7.21 10.33 1.80
C PHE A 167 -7.39 10.87 3.23
N ALA A 168 -6.58 10.39 4.18
CA ALA A 168 -6.60 10.86 5.55
C ALA A 168 -6.18 12.33 5.67
N LEU A 169 -5.11 12.74 5.00
CA LEU A 169 -4.68 14.15 4.94
C LEU A 169 -5.77 15.05 4.36
N TYR A 170 -6.37 14.62 3.25
CA TYR A 170 -7.45 15.36 2.59
C TYR A 170 -8.70 15.47 3.49
N ALA A 171 -9.15 14.37 4.07
CA ALA A 171 -10.33 14.33 4.94
C ALA A 171 -10.14 15.14 6.22
N THR A 172 -8.94 15.14 6.80
CA THR A 172 -8.57 15.92 8.00
C THR A 172 -8.77 17.42 7.78
N ARG A 173 -8.53 17.91 6.55
CA ARG A 173 -8.72 19.32 6.20
C ARG A 173 -10.20 19.71 6.04
N ARG A 174 -11.11 18.72 5.92
CA ARG A 174 -12.55 18.96 5.80
C ARG A 174 -13.30 18.83 7.11
N SER A 175 -13.03 17.79 7.88
CA SER A 175 -13.60 17.64 9.21
C SER A 175 -12.74 16.74 10.10
N ARG A 176 -12.76 17.01 11.41
CA ARG A 176 -12.02 16.21 12.39
C ARG A 176 -12.48 14.74 12.39
N LEU A 177 -13.79 14.50 12.27
CA LEU A 177 -14.35 13.16 12.25
C LEU A 177 -13.96 12.40 10.97
N ALA A 178 -14.08 13.01 9.79
CA ALA A 178 -13.69 12.35 8.55
C ALA A 178 -12.18 12.07 8.52
N GLY A 179 -11.36 13.02 9.00
CA GLY A 179 -9.93 12.80 9.20
C GLY A 179 -9.63 11.62 10.11
N LEU A 180 -10.26 11.55 11.29
CA LEU A 180 -10.09 10.45 12.25
C LEU A 180 -10.44 9.10 11.62
N LEU A 181 -11.59 9.00 10.94
CA LEU A 181 -12.02 7.76 10.29
C LEU A 181 -11.05 7.33 9.19
N MET A 182 -10.54 8.28 8.39
CA MET A 182 -9.58 7.97 7.33
C MET A 182 -8.18 7.64 7.85
N TRP A 183 -7.75 8.23 8.97
CA TRP A 183 -6.51 7.82 9.64
C TRP A 183 -6.63 6.43 10.26
N ALA A 184 -7.78 6.10 10.85
CA ALA A 184 -8.07 4.74 11.31
C ALA A 184 -8.05 3.74 10.13
N PHE A 185 -8.66 4.11 9.01
CA PHE A 185 -8.58 3.32 7.78
C PHE A 185 -7.14 3.14 7.30
N ALA A 186 -6.33 4.20 7.27
CA ALA A 186 -4.91 4.10 6.89
C ALA A 186 -4.11 3.18 7.82
N ALA A 187 -4.36 3.23 9.13
CA ALA A 187 -3.75 2.30 10.08
C ALA A 187 -4.18 0.84 9.84
N ILE A 188 -5.46 0.60 9.54
CA ILE A 188 -5.98 -0.72 9.19
C ILE A 188 -5.33 -1.24 7.90
N ILE A 189 -5.17 -0.38 6.88
CA ILE A 189 -4.50 -0.74 5.62
C ILE A 189 -3.03 -1.08 5.87
N MET A 190 -2.33 -0.30 6.69
CA MET A 190 -0.93 -0.56 7.07
C MET A 190 -0.74 -1.90 7.78
N VAL A 191 -1.59 -2.20 8.76
CA VAL A 191 -1.54 -3.49 9.47
C VAL A 191 -1.96 -4.63 8.53
N GLY A 192 -3.03 -4.42 7.76
CA GLY A 192 -3.53 -5.37 6.78
C GLY A 192 -2.51 -5.72 5.70
N SER A 193 -1.71 -4.75 5.23
CA SER A 193 -0.66 -5.02 4.24
C SER A 193 0.41 -5.98 4.74
N VAL A 194 0.72 -5.93 6.05
CA VAL A 194 1.69 -6.85 6.70
C VAL A 194 1.03 -8.19 7.00
N VAL A 195 -0.15 -8.18 7.63
CA VAL A 195 -0.88 -9.39 8.05
C VAL A 195 -1.27 -10.27 6.85
N LEU A 196 -1.59 -9.66 5.71
CA LEU A 196 -1.92 -10.40 4.48
C LEU A 196 -0.68 -10.81 3.67
N GLY A 197 0.52 -10.49 4.14
CA GLY A 197 1.79 -10.85 3.49
C GLY A 197 2.09 -10.07 2.21
N TRP A 198 1.39 -8.97 1.92
CA TRP A 198 1.63 -8.19 0.71
C TRP A 198 2.92 -7.38 0.75
N HIS A 199 3.24 -6.82 1.92
CA HIS A 199 4.28 -5.82 2.06
C HIS A 199 5.09 -6.02 3.34
N TYR A 200 6.37 -5.66 3.28
CA TYR A 200 7.16 -5.41 4.48
C TYR A 200 6.61 -4.16 5.19
N ALA A 201 6.79 -4.04 6.51
CA ALA A 201 6.32 -2.87 7.24
C ALA A 201 7.05 -1.59 6.77
N VAL A 202 8.34 -1.70 6.44
CA VAL A 202 9.12 -0.59 5.86
C VAL A 202 8.53 -0.04 4.56
N ASP A 203 7.91 -0.87 3.72
CA ASP A 203 7.24 -0.43 2.48
C ASP A 203 6.13 0.58 2.81
N GLY A 204 5.39 0.29 3.87
CA GLY A 204 4.31 1.14 4.36
C GLY A 204 4.82 2.42 5.03
N TYR A 205 5.88 2.34 5.83
CA TYR A 205 6.50 3.54 6.43
C TYR A 205 7.04 4.49 5.38
N ALA A 206 7.73 3.95 4.36
CA ALA A 206 8.18 4.73 3.22
C ALA A 206 7.00 5.41 2.50
N SER A 207 5.92 4.67 2.24
CA SER A 207 4.68 5.23 1.65
C SER A 207 4.09 6.36 2.47
N VAL A 208 4.05 6.26 3.80
CA VAL A 208 3.57 7.33 4.68
C VAL A 208 4.42 8.59 4.50
N LEU A 209 5.74 8.45 4.57
CA LEU A 209 6.67 9.58 4.43
C LEU A 209 6.58 10.23 3.05
N ILE A 210 6.56 9.43 1.99
CA ILE A 210 6.45 9.89 0.60
C ILE A 210 5.14 10.65 0.39
N SER A 211 4.01 10.09 0.82
CA SER A 211 2.70 10.73 0.68
C SER A 211 2.62 12.06 1.43
N ILE A 212 3.14 12.14 2.66
CA ILE A 212 3.19 13.38 3.43
C ILE A 212 4.12 14.41 2.78
N ALA A 213 5.28 13.99 2.29
CA ALA A 213 6.24 14.87 1.63
C ALA A 213 5.65 15.48 0.35
N ILE A 214 5.05 14.64 -0.50
CA ILE A 214 4.37 15.09 -1.72
C ILE A 214 3.21 16.03 -1.38
N TRP A 215 2.36 15.67 -0.41
CA TRP A 215 1.26 16.51 0.01
C TRP A 215 1.72 17.91 0.46
N LYS A 216 2.76 17.98 1.29
CA LYS A 216 3.34 19.25 1.75
C LYS A 216 3.96 20.04 0.61
N ALA A 217 4.67 19.39 -0.31
CA ALA A 217 5.27 20.03 -1.48
C ALA A 217 4.21 20.65 -2.39
N CYS A 218 3.13 19.91 -2.71
CA CYS A 218 1.99 20.42 -3.46
C CYS A 218 1.31 21.60 -2.76
N GLY A 219 1.12 21.50 -1.45
CA GLY A 219 0.52 22.57 -0.64
C GLY A 219 1.36 23.85 -0.65
N TYR A 220 2.68 23.71 -0.52
CA TYR A 220 3.62 24.82 -0.61
C TYR A 220 3.60 25.46 -2.01
N PHE A 221 3.67 24.64 -3.06
CA PHE A 221 3.65 25.09 -4.44
C PHE A 221 2.36 25.89 -4.76
N LEU A 222 1.19 25.35 -4.39
CA LEU A 222 -0.09 26.04 -4.55
C LEU A 222 -0.23 27.25 -3.62
N GLY A 223 0.50 27.31 -2.51
CA GLY A 223 0.55 28.49 -1.66
C GLY A 223 1.35 29.64 -2.27
N LYS A 224 2.39 29.32 -3.03
CA LYS A 224 3.34 30.31 -3.56
C LYS A 224 3.03 30.76 -5.00
N PHE A 225 2.42 29.90 -5.80
CA PHE A 225 2.31 30.12 -7.26
C PHE A 225 0.87 30.04 -7.80
N ALA A 226 -0.13 29.72 -6.98
CA ALA A 226 -1.50 29.69 -7.47
C ALA A 226 -2.02 31.13 -7.70
N PRO A 227 -2.60 31.44 -8.88
CA PRO A 227 -3.24 32.73 -9.13
C PRO A 227 -4.32 33.02 -8.08
N GLU A 228 -4.58 34.30 -7.78
CA GLU A 228 -5.48 34.75 -6.71
C GLU A 228 -6.88 34.08 -6.74
N GLY A 229 -7.35 33.62 -7.91
CA GLY A 229 -8.63 32.90 -8.06
C GLY A 229 -8.66 31.43 -7.60
N VAL A 230 -7.52 30.83 -7.24
CA VAL A 230 -7.43 29.46 -6.67
C VAL A 230 -7.08 29.50 -5.17
N ALA A 231 -6.67 30.66 -4.66
CA ALA A 231 -6.29 30.85 -3.25
C ALA A 231 -7.49 31.10 -2.31
N ALA A 232 -8.67 31.38 -2.87
CA ALA A 232 -9.93 31.62 -2.17
C ALA A 232 -10.77 30.34 -2.00
#